data_AF-A0A2N1VR55-F1
#
_entry.id   AF-A0A2N1VR55-F1
#
_cell.length_a   1.000
_cell.length_b   1.000
_cell.length_c   1.000
_cell.angle_alpha   90.00
_cell.angle_beta   90.00
_cell.angle_gamma   90.00
#
_symmetry.space_group_name_H-M   'P 1'
#
loop_
_entity.id
_entity.type
_entity.pdbx_description
1 polymer ?
#
loop_
_entity_poly.entity_id
_entity_poly.type
_entity_poly.pdbx_seq_one_letter_code
_entity_poly.pdbx_strand_id
1 'polypeptide(L)'
;MYNQGHYEGYPLNDLPMRRSNITNALIEIDKNQAELGSADKKLLEKFKQEFFISDSKTYTLITSETDSNQILFSGLFSNDEKFFYRNSNDDTNVQIMPLASIDYMRNDENCALIANLGFRLYGTIESNFGYNLQVTNGTLFSGERSVANTIRKYSQNIKFNVYQDDIDFTESHINYVSRWFHFNIGRESRLLGAGFGQRLILSDNSPAMDVISAGAEFESFRYKFVHASLLAQPNIGVSGSHIDIPSKYLVTHRFALTPSWGEFAFWESLVYSNRHPDIAYLNPLSFLKSLEHALRDRDNSLMGMDLTVKPIAGLLVKGSFLLDDIRFEKIGTDYWGNKTAYNLGAMLSIIPNIDLIAEYARVQPYTYSHFNQNNSVVNDGFVVSSYILPNSEKYSFTTRYWWGGRYPIELELSYLRHGDNIYSETGELIRNVGGNHLEGFRFDVNSQEVKFLDGNLEEYFSFALSSGVELSRGFNLQLYYRFINTNNSGEHFIRAMLRFDEF
;
A
#
# COMPACT_ATOMS: atom_id res chain seq x y z
N MET A 1 2.67 14.95 14.55
CA MET A 1 1.89 14.59 15.76
C MET A 1 2.31 13.28 16.43
N TYR A 2 2.07 12.08 15.86
CA TYR A 2 2.42 10.79 16.52
C TYR A 2 3.92 10.66 16.87
N ASN A 3 4.82 10.94 15.92
CA ASN A 3 6.27 10.88 16.17
C ASN A 3 6.72 11.86 17.26
N GLN A 4 6.10 13.05 17.32
CA GLN A 4 6.43 14.09 18.30
C GLN A 4 5.91 13.78 19.71
N GLY A 5 5.18 12.67 19.92
CA GLY A 5 4.69 12.27 21.24
C GLY A 5 3.33 12.84 21.63
N HIS A 6 2.61 13.52 20.71
CA HIS A 6 1.27 14.03 20.99
C HIS A 6 0.17 12.96 20.95
N TYR A 7 0.53 11.72 20.60
CA TYR A 7 -0.37 10.57 20.57
C TYR A 7 0.43 9.28 20.81
N GLU A 8 -0.01 8.45 21.75
CA GLU A 8 0.70 7.20 22.10
C GLU A 8 0.07 5.94 21.50
N GLY A 9 -1.07 6.06 20.81
CA GLY A 9 -1.80 4.91 20.28
C GLY A 9 -1.19 4.27 19.03
N TYR A 10 -2.03 4.04 18.01
CA TYR A 10 -1.77 3.05 16.96
C TYR A 10 -0.58 3.42 16.05
N PRO A 11 0.45 2.57 15.92
CA PRO A 11 1.48 2.77 14.90
C PRO A 11 0.93 2.51 13.50
N LEU A 12 1.46 3.23 12.51
CA LEU A 12 1.03 3.19 11.11
C LEU A 12 1.64 2.01 10.34
N ASN A 13 1.46 0.79 10.84
CA ASN A 13 1.99 -0.45 10.23
C ASN A 13 0.91 -1.31 9.54
N ASP A 14 -0.37 -0.95 9.73
CA ASP A 14 -1.54 -1.62 9.18
C ASP A 14 -2.50 -0.55 8.66
N LEU A 15 -2.55 -0.38 7.33
CA LEU A 15 -3.34 0.64 6.66
C LEU A 15 -4.26 0.00 5.61
N PRO A 16 -5.46 0.56 5.37
CA PRO A 16 -6.01 1.77 5.99
C PRO A 16 -6.44 1.58 7.47
N MET A 17 -6.45 2.67 8.24
CA MET A 17 -6.94 2.65 9.62
C MET A 17 -8.47 2.70 9.67
N ARG A 18 -9.06 2.06 10.70
CA ARG A 18 -10.48 2.22 11.01
C ARG A 18 -10.79 3.68 11.34
N ARG A 19 -11.93 4.19 10.87
CA ARG A 19 -12.40 5.55 11.14
C ARG A 19 -12.45 5.87 12.64
N SER A 20 -12.90 4.92 13.47
CA SER A 20 -12.93 5.04 14.93
C SER A 20 -11.54 5.24 15.56
N ASN A 21 -10.51 4.58 15.03
CA ASN A 21 -9.14 4.76 15.52
C ASN A 21 -8.65 6.18 15.21
N ILE A 22 -8.99 6.71 14.02
CA ILE A 22 -8.63 8.07 13.61
C ILE A 22 -9.35 9.10 14.48
N THR A 23 -10.67 8.97 14.68
CA THR A 23 -11.43 9.91 15.51
C THR A 23 -10.92 9.93 16.95
N ASN A 24 -10.62 8.77 17.53
CA ASN A 24 -10.06 8.69 18.87
C ASN A 24 -8.68 9.37 18.97
N ALA A 25 -7.81 9.17 17.97
CA ALA A 25 -6.52 9.84 17.92
C ALA A 25 -6.66 11.37 17.84
N LEU A 26 -7.56 11.87 16.99
CA LEU A 26 -7.81 13.31 16.85
C LEU A 26 -8.35 13.92 18.16
N ILE A 27 -9.27 13.25 18.85
CA ILE A 27 -9.80 13.69 20.15
C ILE A 27 -8.70 13.71 21.22
N GLU A 28 -7.81 12.72 21.24
CA GLU A 28 -6.70 12.67 22.19
C GLU A 28 -5.68 13.79 21.95
N ILE A 29 -5.32 14.02 20.69
CA ILE A 29 -4.41 15.10 20.29
C ILE A 29 -5.00 16.48 20.64
N ASP A 30 -6.31 16.67 20.45
CA ASP A 30 -7.01 17.93 20.73
C ASP A 30 -6.95 18.34 22.21
N LYS A 31 -6.90 17.37 23.14
CA LYS A 31 -6.73 17.64 24.58
C LYS A 31 -5.40 18.34 24.89
N ASN A 32 -4.37 18.07 24.09
CA ASN A 32 -3.03 18.63 24.24
C ASN A 32 -2.72 19.69 23.17
N GLN A 33 -3.75 20.28 22.54
CA GLN A 33 -3.58 21.22 21.43
C GLN A 33 -2.66 22.41 21.78
N ALA A 34 -2.56 22.81 23.05
CA ALA A 34 -1.71 23.92 23.48
C ALA A 34 -0.22 23.70 23.12
N GLU A 35 0.23 22.45 23.13
CA GLU A 35 1.61 22.03 22.85
C GLU A 35 1.93 21.95 21.35
N LEU A 36 0.90 21.98 20.49
CA LEU A 36 1.07 21.85 19.05
C LEU A 36 1.59 23.14 18.41
N GLY A 37 2.45 22.96 17.40
CA GLY A 37 2.85 24.02 16.48
C GLY A 37 1.68 24.58 15.67
N SER A 38 1.85 25.76 15.07
CA SER A 38 0.78 26.41 14.30
C SER A 38 0.32 25.59 13.08
N ALA A 39 1.25 24.92 12.40
CA ALA A 39 0.94 24.04 11.27
C ALA A 39 0.12 22.81 11.72
N ASP A 40 0.53 22.17 12.82
CA ASP A 40 -0.17 21.02 13.40
C ASP A 40 -1.59 21.41 13.86
N LYS A 41 -1.76 22.54 14.54
CA LYS A 41 -3.10 23.05 14.92
C LYS A 41 -4.02 23.23 13.72
N LYS A 42 -3.51 23.83 12.64
CA LYS A 42 -4.28 24.02 11.41
C LYS A 42 -4.67 22.69 10.77
N LEU A 43 -3.77 21.70 10.79
CA LEU A 43 -4.04 20.36 10.27
C LEU A 43 -5.05 19.60 11.14
N LEU A 44 -4.94 19.71 12.46
CA LEU A 44 -5.87 19.12 13.42
C LEU A 44 -7.30 19.62 13.18
N GLU A 45 -7.51 20.93 13.05
CA GLU A 45 -8.83 21.50 12.80
C GLU A 45 -9.42 21.04 11.46
N LYS A 46 -8.58 20.93 10.42
CA LYS A 46 -9.02 20.38 9.13
C LYS A 46 -9.52 18.94 9.23
N PHE A 47 -8.82 18.09 9.99
CA PHE A 47 -9.24 16.70 10.19
C PHE A 47 -10.42 16.58 11.16
N LYS A 48 -10.52 17.41 12.20
CA LYS A 48 -11.72 17.44 13.07
C LYS A 48 -12.98 17.74 12.27
N GLN A 49 -12.90 18.64 11.30
CA GLN A 49 -13.99 18.91 10.37
C GLN A 49 -14.33 17.70 9.49
N GLU A 50 -13.33 17.12 8.80
CA GLU A 50 -13.49 15.96 7.89
C GLU A 50 -14.05 14.71 8.59
N PHE A 51 -13.68 14.54 9.87
CA PHE A 51 -14.12 13.43 10.70
C PHE A 51 -15.39 13.73 11.50
N PHE A 52 -16.01 14.91 11.33
CA PHE A 52 -17.22 15.34 12.05
C PHE A 52 -17.07 15.32 13.58
N ILE A 53 -15.88 15.67 14.07
CA ILE A 53 -15.60 15.86 15.50
C ILE A 53 -16.00 17.27 15.95
N SER A 54 -15.87 18.24 15.06
CA SER A 54 -16.40 19.60 15.23
C SER A 54 -17.63 19.81 14.35
N ASP A 55 -18.56 20.61 14.85
CA ASP A 55 -19.74 21.02 14.08
C ASP A 55 -19.29 21.77 12.82
N SER A 56 -19.70 21.26 11.67
CA SER A 56 -19.44 21.88 10.38
C SER A 56 -20.67 21.78 9.52
N LYS A 57 -20.86 22.80 8.68
CA LYS A 57 -21.91 22.73 7.69
C LYS A 57 -21.50 21.69 6.64
N THR A 58 -22.50 21.07 6.08
CA THR A 58 -22.39 20.14 4.97
C THR A 58 -23.29 20.64 3.85
N TYR A 59 -22.96 20.28 2.61
CA TYR A 59 -23.79 20.52 1.44
C TYR A 59 -24.10 19.21 0.74
N THR A 60 -25.36 19.01 0.36
CA THR A 60 -25.84 17.80 -0.31
C THR A 60 -26.48 18.14 -1.65
N LEU A 61 -26.38 17.24 -2.63
CA LEU A 61 -27.17 17.32 -3.85
C LEU A 61 -28.63 16.90 -3.60
N ILE A 62 -28.81 15.81 -2.85
CA ILE A 62 -30.10 15.28 -2.42
C ILE A 62 -30.21 15.49 -0.92
N THR A 63 -31.22 16.26 -0.49
CA THR A 63 -31.46 16.54 0.93
C THR A 63 -31.94 15.31 1.69
N SER A 64 -31.64 15.27 2.98
CA SER A 64 -32.21 14.33 3.96
C SER A 64 -32.77 15.09 5.16
N GLU A 65 -33.29 14.36 6.15
CA GLU A 65 -33.75 14.93 7.42
C GLU A 65 -32.59 15.58 8.22
N THR A 66 -31.38 15.02 8.12
CA THR A 66 -30.20 15.49 8.87
C THR A 66 -29.39 16.54 8.10
N ASP A 67 -29.53 16.57 6.77
CA ASP A 67 -28.73 17.43 5.88
C ASP A 67 -29.61 18.03 4.79
N SER A 68 -29.98 19.31 4.95
CA SER A 68 -30.91 20.01 4.04
C SER A 68 -30.27 21.15 3.23
N ASN A 69 -28.99 21.46 3.46
CA ASN A 69 -28.28 22.48 2.70
C ASN A 69 -27.97 21.97 1.29
N GLN A 70 -28.52 22.64 0.27
CA GLN A 70 -28.34 22.27 -1.14
C GLN A 70 -27.01 22.73 -1.71
N ILE A 71 -26.36 21.87 -2.51
CA ILE A 71 -25.10 22.17 -3.20
C ILE A 71 -25.34 23.07 -4.43
N LEU A 72 -25.51 24.37 -4.18
CA LEU A 72 -25.51 25.41 -5.21
C LEU A 72 -24.10 25.97 -5.40
N PHE A 73 -23.87 26.83 -6.42
CA PHE A 73 -22.54 27.36 -6.75
C PHE A 73 -21.73 27.88 -5.55
N SER A 74 -22.37 28.54 -4.57
CA SER A 74 -21.72 29.00 -3.34
C SER A 74 -21.32 27.86 -2.39
N GLY A 75 -22.10 26.78 -2.33
CA GLY A 75 -21.78 25.57 -1.56
C GLY A 75 -20.68 24.73 -2.21
N LEU A 76 -20.61 24.69 -3.54
CA LEU A 76 -19.63 23.88 -4.28
C LEU A 76 -18.18 24.31 -4.03
N PHE A 77 -17.90 25.59 -3.84
CA PHE A 77 -16.54 26.10 -3.58
C PHE A 77 -16.33 26.55 -2.12
N SER A 78 -17.26 26.21 -1.23
CA SER A 78 -17.14 26.47 0.21
C SER A 78 -16.04 25.61 0.85
N ASN A 79 -15.68 25.90 2.10
CA ASN A 79 -14.78 25.05 2.90
C ASN A 79 -15.53 24.00 3.73
N ASP A 80 -16.81 23.77 3.44
CA ASP A 80 -17.68 22.79 4.09
C ASP A 80 -17.65 21.45 3.34
N GLU A 81 -18.01 20.34 4.00
CA GLU A 81 -18.03 19.02 3.34
C GLU A 81 -19.18 18.91 2.33
N LYS A 82 -18.98 18.12 1.27
CA LYS A 82 -19.89 18.06 0.11
C LYS A 82 -20.22 16.62 -0.26
N PHE A 83 -21.50 16.34 -0.43
CA PHE A 83 -22.02 15.00 -0.67
C PHE A 83 -23.04 15.02 -1.81
N PHE A 84 -23.22 13.89 -2.48
CA PHE A 84 -24.45 13.64 -3.23
C PHE A 84 -25.62 13.41 -2.28
N TYR A 85 -25.41 12.65 -1.21
CA TYR A 85 -26.41 12.38 -0.18
C TYR A 85 -25.72 12.10 1.15
N ARG A 86 -26.31 12.58 2.26
CA ARG A 86 -25.86 12.26 3.61
C ARG A 86 -27.08 12.13 4.51
N ASN A 87 -27.14 11.07 5.31
CA ASN A 87 -28.14 10.89 6.35
C ASN A 87 -27.45 10.25 7.56
N SER A 88 -27.49 10.89 8.72
CA SER A 88 -26.76 10.45 9.90
C SER A 88 -27.62 10.56 11.15
N ASN A 89 -28.23 9.44 11.53
CA ASN A 89 -28.98 9.27 12.78
C ASN A 89 -28.13 8.51 13.81
N ASP A 90 -28.65 8.34 15.03
CA ASP A 90 -27.91 7.71 16.15
C ASP A 90 -27.45 6.28 15.82
N ASP A 91 -28.27 5.49 15.13
CA ASP A 91 -27.98 4.09 14.82
C ASP A 91 -27.38 3.88 13.42
N THR A 92 -27.62 4.79 12.49
CA THR A 92 -27.27 4.59 11.08
C THR A 92 -26.73 5.84 10.43
N ASN A 93 -25.64 5.69 9.69
CA ASN A 93 -25.07 6.74 8.88
C ASN A 93 -24.87 6.25 7.45
N VAL A 94 -25.30 7.03 6.47
CA VAL A 94 -25.17 6.78 5.04
C VAL A 94 -24.60 8.04 4.40
N GLN A 95 -23.48 7.92 3.69
CA GLN A 95 -22.83 9.00 2.96
C GLN A 95 -22.51 8.57 1.54
N ILE A 96 -22.85 9.41 0.56
CA ILE A 96 -22.48 9.26 -0.85
C ILE A 96 -21.70 10.51 -1.25
N MET A 97 -20.41 10.34 -1.55
CA MET A 97 -19.51 11.42 -1.97
C MET A 97 -19.21 11.33 -3.47
N PRO A 98 -19.20 12.45 -4.21
CA PRO A 98 -18.62 12.46 -5.56
C PRO A 98 -17.12 12.18 -5.51
N LEU A 99 -16.62 11.50 -6.53
CA LEU A 99 -15.18 11.37 -6.81
C LEU A 99 -14.93 11.88 -8.23
N ALA A 100 -13.89 12.69 -8.41
CA ALA A 100 -13.50 13.16 -9.73
C ALA A 100 -12.01 13.46 -9.80
N SER A 101 -11.36 13.22 -10.92
CA SER A 101 -10.00 13.70 -11.13
C SER A 101 -9.69 14.02 -12.59
N ILE A 102 -8.78 14.96 -12.79
CA ILE A 102 -8.07 15.22 -14.03
C ILE A 102 -6.59 15.09 -13.71
N ASP A 103 -5.92 14.15 -14.38
CA ASP A 103 -4.55 13.75 -14.11
C ASP A 103 -3.73 13.92 -15.38
N TYR A 104 -2.93 14.99 -15.41
CA TYR A 104 -2.01 15.28 -16.51
C TYR A 104 -0.61 14.76 -16.17
N MET A 105 0.00 14.05 -17.11
CA MET A 105 1.33 13.49 -16.99
C MET A 105 2.15 13.78 -18.24
N ARG A 106 3.46 13.92 -18.05
CA ARG A 106 4.41 14.15 -19.14
C ARG A 106 5.77 13.56 -18.80
N ASN A 107 6.35 12.82 -19.72
CA ASN A 107 7.79 12.53 -19.74
C ASN A 107 8.47 13.40 -20.81
N ASP A 108 9.75 13.17 -21.09
CA ASP A 108 10.50 14.02 -22.04
C ASP A 108 9.86 14.07 -23.44
N GLU A 109 9.29 12.96 -23.89
CA GLU A 109 8.78 12.79 -25.26
C GLU A 109 7.26 13.00 -25.34
N ASN A 110 6.51 12.34 -24.45
CA ASN A 110 5.08 12.12 -24.56
C ASN A 110 4.31 12.64 -23.35
N CYS A 111 2.99 12.72 -23.48
CA CYS A 111 2.09 13.08 -22.39
C CYS A 111 0.89 12.14 -22.31
N ALA A 112 0.17 12.21 -21.20
CA ALA A 112 -1.13 11.58 -21.01
C ALA A 112 -2.04 12.50 -20.20
N LEU A 113 -3.32 12.52 -20.54
CA LEU A 113 -4.37 13.18 -19.78
C LEU A 113 -5.47 12.17 -19.47
N ILE A 114 -5.67 11.87 -18.20
CA ILE A 114 -6.72 10.97 -17.74
C ILE A 114 -7.78 11.78 -17.00
N ALA A 115 -9.05 11.51 -17.29
CA ALA A 115 -10.18 12.03 -16.52
C ALA A 115 -10.90 10.86 -15.86
N ASN A 116 -11.17 10.93 -14.55
CA ASN A 116 -11.94 9.93 -13.80
C ASN A 116 -13.16 10.58 -13.15
N LEU A 117 -14.26 9.84 -13.10
CA LEU A 117 -15.46 10.19 -12.35
C LEU A 117 -15.96 8.97 -11.58
N GLY A 118 -16.62 9.20 -10.45
CA GLY A 118 -17.15 8.13 -9.64
C GLY A 118 -17.85 8.63 -8.38
N PHE A 119 -18.04 7.70 -7.45
CA PHE A 119 -18.59 7.99 -6.14
C PHE A 119 -18.04 7.05 -5.07
N ARG A 120 -18.12 7.49 -3.82
CA ARG A 120 -17.89 6.66 -2.63
C ARG A 120 -19.16 6.62 -1.80
N LEU A 121 -19.72 5.43 -1.60
CA LEU A 121 -20.79 5.15 -0.64
C LEU A 121 -20.17 4.52 0.60
N TYR A 122 -20.39 5.09 1.77
CA TYR A 122 -19.94 4.49 3.02
C TYR A 122 -20.87 4.85 4.18
N GLY A 123 -20.73 4.12 5.28
CA GLY A 123 -21.61 4.30 6.41
C GLY A 123 -21.42 3.29 7.52
N THR A 124 -22.25 3.43 8.54
CA THR A 124 -22.27 2.56 9.72
C THR A 124 -23.69 2.17 10.08
N ILE A 125 -23.86 0.96 10.62
CA ILE A 125 -25.12 0.43 11.15
C ILE A 125 -24.86 -0.07 12.58
N GLU A 126 -25.68 0.38 13.54
CA GLU A 126 -25.63 0.04 14.96
C GLU A 126 -24.23 0.19 15.59
N SER A 127 -23.43 1.15 15.10
CA SER A 127 -22.02 1.40 15.47
C SER A 127 -20.99 0.26 15.23
N ASN A 128 -21.44 -0.99 15.09
CA ASN A 128 -20.60 -2.17 14.97
C ASN A 128 -20.34 -2.60 13.52
N PHE A 129 -21.25 -2.28 12.61
CA PHE A 129 -21.11 -2.61 11.19
C PHE A 129 -20.69 -1.36 10.41
N GLY A 130 -19.65 -1.49 9.60
CA GLY A 130 -19.22 -0.46 8.65
C GLY A 130 -19.24 -1.00 7.24
N TYR A 131 -19.56 -0.16 6.26
CA TYR A 131 -19.50 -0.53 4.85
C TYR A 131 -18.88 0.59 4.03
N ASN A 132 -18.24 0.20 2.93
CA ASN A 132 -17.66 1.10 1.93
C ASN A 132 -17.80 0.49 0.54
N LEU A 133 -18.11 1.33 -0.44
CA LEU A 133 -18.08 1.05 -1.86
C LEU A 133 -17.54 2.29 -2.57
N GLN A 134 -16.37 2.16 -3.17
CA GLN A 134 -15.78 3.16 -4.04
C GLN A 134 -15.82 2.61 -5.47
N VAL A 135 -16.38 3.38 -6.40
CA VAL A 135 -16.42 3.03 -7.81
C VAL A 135 -16.01 4.25 -8.62
N THR A 136 -15.05 4.07 -9.53
CA THR A 136 -14.65 5.10 -10.48
C THR A 136 -14.50 4.50 -11.87
N ASN A 137 -14.85 5.29 -12.89
CA ASN A 137 -14.54 5.02 -14.27
C ASN A 137 -13.80 6.23 -14.84
N GLY A 138 -12.67 6.00 -15.49
CA GLY A 138 -11.87 7.01 -16.15
C GLY A 138 -11.50 6.65 -17.58
N THR A 139 -11.04 7.66 -18.30
CA THR A 139 -10.67 7.53 -19.70
C THR A 139 -9.36 8.25 -19.96
N LEU A 140 -8.53 7.67 -20.83
CA LEU A 140 -7.41 8.38 -21.44
C LEU A 140 -8.01 9.37 -22.44
N PHE A 141 -8.14 10.62 -22.00
CA PHE A 141 -8.72 11.69 -22.80
C PHE A 141 -7.80 12.09 -23.96
N SER A 142 -6.48 12.08 -23.74
CA SER A 142 -5.47 12.30 -24.78
C SER A 142 -4.09 11.78 -24.36
N GLY A 143 -3.22 11.56 -25.34
CA GLY A 143 -1.83 11.14 -25.12
C GLY A 143 -1.62 9.62 -25.16
N GLU A 144 -0.56 9.13 -24.51
CA GLU A 144 -0.13 7.73 -24.60
C GLU A 144 -0.30 6.95 -23.30
N ARG A 145 -0.78 5.70 -23.40
CA ARG A 145 -0.92 4.77 -22.26
C ARG A 145 0.42 4.48 -21.58
N SER A 146 1.50 4.41 -22.35
CA SER A 146 2.87 4.18 -21.87
C SER A 146 3.28 5.18 -20.77
N VAL A 147 2.92 6.46 -20.94
CA VAL A 147 3.19 7.51 -19.94
C VAL A 147 2.36 7.28 -18.68
N ALA A 148 1.07 6.96 -18.82
CA ALA A 148 0.21 6.65 -17.68
C ALA A 148 0.68 5.41 -16.90
N ASN A 149 1.23 4.40 -17.59
CA ASN A 149 1.72 3.16 -17.00
C ASN A 149 2.98 3.33 -16.15
N THR A 150 3.62 4.50 -16.20
CA THR A 150 4.66 4.84 -15.21
C THR A 150 4.08 5.03 -13.80
N ILE A 151 2.77 5.25 -13.69
CA ILE A 151 2.04 5.30 -12.43
C ILE A 151 1.40 3.96 -12.13
N ARG A 152 1.79 3.42 -10.97
CA ARG A 152 1.40 2.10 -10.46
C ARG A 152 -0.10 1.80 -10.57
N LYS A 153 -0.95 2.75 -10.15
CA LYS A 153 -2.41 2.61 -10.20
C LYS A 153 -2.93 2.31 -11.61
N TYR A 154 -2.34 2.91 -12.64
CA TYR A 154 -2.74 2.67 -14.03
C TYR A 154 -2.07 1.42 -14.61
N SER A 155 -0.83 1.11 -14.26
CA SER A 155 -0.14 -0.10 -14.75
C SER A 155 -0.77 -1.41 -14.27
N GLN A 156 -1.42 -1.39 -13.11
CA GLN A 156 -2.16 -2.51 -12.53
C GLN A 156 -3.51 -2.78 -13.20
N ASN A 157 -4.06 -1.83 -13.97
CA ASN A 157 -5.42 -1.98 -14.51
C ASN A 157 -5.41 -2.78 -15.83
N ILE A 158 -5.96 -3.99 -15.78
CA ILE A 158 -6.01 -4.89 -16.94
C ILE A 158 -6.85 -4.32 -18.11
N LYS A 159 -7.95 -3.63 -17.82
CA LYS A 159 -8.83 -3.05 -18.83
C LYS A 159 -8.11 -1.95 -19.62
N PHE A 160 -7.31 -1.15 -18.92
CA PHE A 160 -6.50 -0.09 -19.49
C PHE A 160 -5.32 -0.62 -20.31
N ASN A 161 -4.64 -1.66 -19.82
CA ASN A 161 -3.38 -2.14 -20.39
C ASN A 161 -3.52 -3.26 -21.41
N VAL A 162 -4.37 -4.23 -21.10
CA VAL A 162 -4.59 -5.40 -21.95
C VAL A 162 -5.73 -5.14 -22.93
N TYR A 163 -6.86 -4.61 -22.45
CA TYR A 163 -8.03 -4.41 -23.32
C TYR A 163 -7.95 -3.09 -24.10
N GLN A 164 -7.02 -2.21 -23.70
CA GLN A 164 -6.83 -0.88 -24.26
C GLN A 164 -8.12 -0.04 -24.26
N ASP A 165 -8.88 -0.11 -23.16
CA ASP A 165 -10.17 0.57 -22.99
C ASP A 165 -10.10 1.64 -21.87
N ASP A 166 -11.24 2.00 -21.30
CA ASP A 166 -11.43 2.80 -20.08
C ASP A 166 -10.76 2.16 -18.85
N ILE A 167 -10.77 2.91 -17.75
CA ILE A 167 -10.07 2.60 -16.51
C ILE A 167 -11.12 2.48 -15.41
N ASP A 168 -11.32 1.27 -14.88
CA ASP A 168 -12.18 1.06 -13.74
C ASP A 168 -11.39 0.79 -12.45
N PHE A 169 -11.81 1.43 -11.36
CA PHE A 169 -11.35 1.06 -10.04
C PHE A 169 -12.55 0.80 -9.16
N THR A 170 -12.47 -0.28 -8.39
CA THR A 170 -13.48 -0.62 -7.40
C THR A 170 -12.81 -1.17 -6.16
N GLU A 171 -13.07 -0.53 -5.03
CA GLU A 171 -12.77 -1.07 -3.72
C GLU A 171 -14.05 -1.09 -2.90
N SER A 172 -14.25 -2.16 -2.16
CA SER A 172 -15.44 -2.31 -1.34
C SER A 172 -15.14 -3.19 -0.15
N HIS A 173 -15.82 -2.95 0.97
CA HIS A 173 -15.72 -3.83 2.11
C HIS A 173 -16.92 -3.69 3.04
N ILE A 174 -17.16 -4.74 3.80
CA ILE A 174 -18.03 -4.76 4.97
C ILE A 174 -17.17 -5.17 6.16
N ASN A 175 -17.26 -4.38 7.22
CA ASN A 175 -16.58 -4.61 8.48
C ASN A 175 -17.60 -4.86 9.59
N TYR A 176 -17.27 -5.79 10.47
CA TYR A 176 -17.88 -5.92 11.79
C TYR A 176 -16.80 -5.72 12.85
N VAL A 177 -17.08 -4.88 13.84
CA VAL A 177 -16.18 -4.62 14.96
C VAL A 177 -16.97 -4.74 16.26
N SER A 178 -16.39 -5.46 17.21
CA SER A 178 -16.83 -5.50 18.60
C SER A 178 -15.72 -4.98 19.51
N ARG A 179 -15.85 -5.18 20.83
CA ARG A 179 -14.83 -4.75 21.80
C ARG A 179 -13.44 -5.35 21.54
N TRP A 180 -13.37 -6.60 21.09
CA TRP A 180 -12.11 -7.32 20.90
C TRP A 180 -12.01 -7.98 19.54
N PHE A 181 -13.12 -8.31 18.89
CA PHE A 181 -13.12 -9.01 17.61
C PHE A 181 -13.36 -8.05 16.45
N HIS A 182 -12.66 -8.27 15.33
CA HIS A 182 -12.96 -7.64 14.06
C HIS A 182 -13.06 -8.68 12.94
N PHE A 183 -13.94 -8.42 11.99
CA PHE A 183 -14.13 -9.20 10.78
C PHE A 183 -14.31 -8.26 9.60
N ASN A 184 -13.77 -8.65 8.45
CA ASN A 184 -13.85 -7.89 7.21
C ASN A 184 -13.96 -8.85 6.01
N ILE A 185 -14.83 -8.50 5.08
CA ILE A 185 -14.86 -9.09 3.75
C ILE A 185 -14.92 -7.97 2.72
N GLY A 186 -14.10 -8.04 1.68
CA GLY A 186 -14.06 -6.97 0.68
C GLY A 186 -13.01 -7.13 -0.39
N ARG A 187 -13.01 -6.19 -1.34
CA ARG A 187 -11.94 -5.94 -2.30
C ARG A 187 -11.18 -4.70 -1.87
N GLU A 188 -9.93 -4.87 -1.47
CA GLU A 188 -9.16 -3.76 -0.88
C GLU A 188 -7.66 -3.86 -1.14
N SER A 189 -7.03 -2.69 -1.18
CA SER A 189 -5.58 -2.54 -1.09
C SER A 189 -5.17 -2.34 0.37
N ARG A 190 -4.21 -3.11 0.87
CA ARG A 190 -3.72 -2.99 2.25
C ARG A 190 -2.21 -2.79 2.28
N LEU A 191 -1.75 -1.99 3.23
CA LEU A 191 -0.33 -1.89 3.58
C LEU A 191 -0.12 -2.55 4.94
N LEU A 192 0.69 -3.59 4.97
CA LEU A 192 1.04 -4.32 6.17
C LEU A 192 2.55 -4.47 6.27
N GLY A 193 3.11 -4.08 7.40
CA GLY A 193 4.56 -4.13 7.68
C GLY A 193 5.12 -2.78 8.12
N ALA A 194 6.33 -2.80 8.69
CA ALA A 194 7.01 -1.61 9.17
C ALA A 194 8.03 -1.07 8.15
N GLY A 195 7.90 0.21 7.82
CA GLY A 195 8.84 0.95 6.98
C GLY A 195 8.29 2.32 6.63
N PHE A 196 9.05 3.11 5.86
CA PHE A 196 8.61 4.42 5.40
C PHE A 196 8.19 4.39 3.93
N GLY A 197 9.03 3.82 3.07
CA GLY A 197 8.79 3.56 1.65
C GLY A 197 8.85 2.09 1.26
N GLN A 198 9.14 1.17 2.19
CA GLN A 198 9.05 -0.28 1.98
C GLN A 198 8.05 -0.96 2.90
N ARG A 199 7.40 -2.00 2.38
CA ARG A 199 6.63 -2.99 3.13
C ARG A 199 7.17 -4.36 2.74
N LEU A 200 7.06 -5.34 3.62
CA LEU A 200 7.50 -6.72 3.34
C LEU A 200 6.40 -7.76 3.56
N ILE A 201 5.25 -7.39 4.13
CA ILE A 201 4.11 -8.30 4.28
C ILE A 201 3.13 -8.10 3.14
N LEU A 202 2.51 -6.91 3.09
CA LEU A 202 1.59 -6.51 2.03
C LEU A 202 1.87 -5.04 1.67
N SER A 203 1.92 -4.77 0.38
CA SER A 203 2.08 -3.44 -0.20
C SER A 203 0.93 -3.15 -1.18
N ASP A 204 0.81 -1.89 -1.60
CA ASP A 204 -0.06 -1.48 -2.70
C ASP A 204 0.63 -1.65 -4.06
N ASN A 205 1.69 -2.48 -4.13
CA ASN A 205 2.41 -2.73 -5.38
C ASN A 205 1.58 -3.55 -6.38
N SER A 206 0.75 -4.46 -5.87
CA SER A 206 -0.17 -5.27 -6.67
C SER A 206 -1.60 -4.70 -6.69
N PRO A 207 -2.46 -5.13 -7.64
CA PRO A 207 -3.89 -4.78 -7.63
C PRO A 207 -4.57 -5.17 -6.31
N ALA A 208 -5.69 -4.51 -6.02
CA ALA A 208 -6.56 -4.81 -4.88
C ALA A 208 -6.96 -6.30 -4.87
N MET A 209 -7.05 -6.89 -3.68
CA MET A 209 -7.32 -8.31 -3.49
C MET A 209 -8.71 -8.51 -2.91
N ASP A 210 -9.35 -9.63 -3.26
CA ASP A 210 -10.58 -10.08 -2.62
C ASP A 210 -10.21 -10.83 -1.33
N VAL A 211 -10.57 -10.27 -0.18
CA VAL A 211 -10.05 -10.64 1.14
C VAL A 211 -11.19 -11.00 2.09
N ILE A 212 -10.97 -12.06 2.87
CA ILE A 212 -11.59 -12.26 4.17
C ILE A 212 -10.50 -12.03 5.22
N SER A 213 -10.76 -11.17 6.20
CA SER A 213 -9.89 -11.03 7.37
C SER A 213 -10.68 -11.07 8.66
N ALA A 214 -10.05 -11.61 9.68
CA ALA A 214 -10.59 -11.70 11.02
C ALA A 214 -9.46 -11.48 12.01
N GLY A 215 -9.78 -11.06 13.22
CA GLY A 215 -8.75 -10.93 14.23
C GLY A 215 -9.26 -10.47 15.57
N ALA A 216 -8.32 -10.41 16.50
CA ALA A 216 -8.56 -10.02 17.87
C ALA A 216 -7.66 -8.84 18.23
N GLU A 217 -8.18 -7.89 18.99
CA GLU A 217 -7.46 -6.72 19.46
C GLU A 217 -7.73 -6.51 20.95
N PHE A 218 -6.64 -6.33 21.69
CA PHE A 218 -6.58 -6.00 23.10
C PHE A 218 -5.59 -4.84 23.27
N GLU A 219 -5.49 -4.31 24.48
CA GLU A 219 -4.69 -3.11 24.78
C GLU A 219 -3.25 -3.16 24.22
N SER A 220 -2.53 -4.27 24.44
CA SER A 220 -1.14 -4.43 23.99
C SER A 220 -0.92 -5.63 23.07
N PHE A 221 -1.99 -6.20 22.50
CA PHE A 221 -1.89 -7.36 21.61
C PHE A 221 -2.91 -7.29 20.48
N ARG A 222 -2.45 -7.60 19.27
CA ARG A 222 -3.27 -7.66 18.07
C ARG A 222 -2.95 -8.91 17.29
N TYR A 223 -4.00 -9.62 16.92
CA TYR A 223 -3.95 -10.75 16.00
C TYR A 223 -4.72 -10.41 14.73
N LYS A 224 -4.15 -10.74 13.58
CA LYS A 224 -4.80 -10.65 12.28
C LYS A 224 -4.59 -11.92 11.48
N PHE A 225 -5.70 -12.47 11.01
CA PHE A 225 -5.81 -13.49 9.96
C PHE A 225 -6.27 -12.83 8.67
N VAL A 226 -5.64 -13.17 7.56
CA VAL A 226 -6.04 -12.77 6.20
C VAL A 226 -6.05 -14.01 5.33
N HIS A 227 -7.13 -14.22 4.58
CA HIS A 227 -7.19 -15.12 3.44
C HIS A 227 -7.64 -14.31 2.23
N ALA A 228 -6.82 -14.29 1.17
CA ALA A 228 -7.05 -13.48 0.00
C ALA A 228 -7.03 -14.34 -1.27
N SER A 229 -7.94 -14.06 -2.19
CA SER A 229 -7.85 -14.55 -3.57
C SER A 229 -6.87 -13.68 -4.35
N LEU A 230 -5.93 -14.32 -5.03
CA LEU A 230 -4.98 -13.67 -5.93
C LEU A 230 -5.23 -14.11 -7.37
N LEU A 231 -4.76 -13.31 -8.32
CA LEU A 231 -4.74 -13.68 -9.73
C LEU A 231 -3.39 -14.34 -10.07
N ALA A 232 -3.44 -15.59 -10.52
CA ALA A 232 -2.28 -16.31 -11.05
C ALA A 232 -1.92 -15.82 -12.46
N GLN A 233 -0.74 -16.21 -12.95
CA GLN A 233 -0.42 -16.02 -14.36
C GLN A 233 -1.28 -16.99 -15.19
N PRO A 234 -1.88 -16.52 -16.30
CA PRO A 234 -2.71 -17.39 -17.14
C PRO A 234 -1.84 -18.44 -17.84
N ASN A 235 -2.31 -19.69 -17.90
CA ASN A 235 -1.66 -20.74 -18.67
C ASN A 235 -1.89 -20.56 -20.18
N ILE A 236 -3.10 -20.09 -20.55
CA ILE A 236 -3.55 -19.90 -21.94
C ILE A 236 -4.42 -18.65 -22.01
N GLY A 237 -4.12 -17.78 -22.98
CA GLY A 237 -4.88 -16.55 -23.23
C GLY A 237 -4.47 -15.39 -22.32
N VAL A 238 -4.98 -14.20 -22.63
CA VAL A 238 -4.70 -12.96 -21.87
C VAL A 238 -5.99 -12.35 -21.31
N SER A 239 -7.15 -12.67 -21.90
CA SER A 239 -8.47 -12.27 -21.39
C SER A 239 -9.63 -13.09 -21.96
N GLY A 240 -10.83 -12.92 -21.40
CA GLY A 240 -12.08 -13.48 -21.91
C GLY A 240 -12.53 -14.79 -21.23
N SER A 241 -13.70 -15.31 -21.61
CA SER A 241 -14.36 -16.42 -20.92
C SER A 241 -13.68 -17.79 -21.05
N HIS A 242 -12.65 -17.90 -21.90
CA HIS A 242 -11.92 -19.15 -22.16
C HIS A 242 -10.49 -19.12 -21.62
N ILE A 243 -10.13 -18.07 -20.87
CA ILE A 243 -8.83 -17.99 -20.22
C ILE A 243 -8.70 -19.07 -19.14
N ASP A 244 -7.54 -19.71 -19.07
CA ASP A 244 -7.22 -20.67 -18.01
C ASP A 244 -6.31 -19.99 -16.98
N ILE A 245 -6.89 -19.59 -15.86
CA ILE A 245 -6.17 -19.01 -14.72
C ILE A 245 -6.30 -19.98 -13.55
N PRO A 246 -5.19 -20.58 -13.08
CA PRO A 246 -5.19 -21.38 -11.86
C PRO A 246 -5.71 -20.57 -10.67
N SER A 247 -6.53 -21.21 -9.83
CA SER A 247 -6.88 -20.63 -8.53
C SER A 247 -5.61 -20.35 -7.73
N LYS A 248 -5.55 -19.20 -7.04
CA LYS A 248 -4.39 -18.80 -6.24
C LYS A 248 -4.84 -18.02 -5.03
N TYR A 249 -4.19 -18.28 -3.89
CA TYR A 249 -4.56 -17.70 -2.62
C TYR A 249 -3.33 -17.31 -1.81
N LEU A 250 -3.52 -16.31 -0.95
CA LEU A 250 -2.57 -15.87 0.06
C LEU A 250 -3.21 -16.01 1.43
N VAL A 251 -2.45 -16.56 2.38
CA VAL A 251 -2.84 -16.60 3.79
C VAL A 251 -1.80 -15.87 4.59
N THR A 252 -2.22 -15.06 5.57
CA THR A 252 -1.30 -14.33 6.44
C THR A 252 -1.80 -14.35 7.87
N HIS A 253 -0.91 -14.70 8.81
CA HIS A 253 -1.10 -14.49 10.24
C HIS A 253 -0.13 -13.41 10.73
N ARG A 254 -0.62 -12.47 11.54
CA ARG A 254 0.22 -11.46 12.19
C ARG A 254 -0.13 -11.34 13.67
N PHE A 255 0.89 -11.46 14.50
CA PHE A 255 0.83 -11.38 15.96
C PHE A 255 1.66 -10.18 16.40
N ALA A 256 1.00 -9.10 16.81
CA ALA A 256 1.65 -7.84 17.16
C ALA A 256 1.47 -7.52 18.65
N LEU A 257 2.58 -7.24 19.33
CA LEU A 257 2.62 -6.64 20.66
C LEU A 257 2.73 -5.13 20.51
N THR A 258 1.84 -4.37 21.15
CA THR A 258 1.74 -2.90 21.02
C THR A 258 1.86 -2.18 22.37
N PRO A 259 3.00 -2.28 23.07
CA PRO A 259 3.24 -1.48 24.28
C PRO A 259 3.42 0.01 23.95
N SER A 260 3.43 0.89 24.96
CA SER A 260 3.52 2.35 24.75
C SER A 260 4.75 2.82 23.95
N TRP A 261 5.85 2.06 24.00
CA TRP A 261 7.08 2.38 23.26
C TRP A 261 6.99 2.09 21.75
N GLY A 262 5.98 1.34 21.28
CA GLY A 262 5.82 1.03 19.87
C GLY A 262 5.12 -0.30 19.58
N GLU A 263 5.62 -1.03 18.59
CA GLU A 263 5.07 -2.30 18.15
C GLU A 263 6.18 -3.25 17.71
N PHE A 264 6.03 -4.50 18.09
CA PHE A 264 6.81 -5.61 17.56
C PHE A 264 5.84 -6.69 17.11
N ALA A 265 6.03 -7.22 15.91
CA ALA A 265 5.17 -8.26 15.37
C ALA A 265 5.96 -9.43 14.81
N PHE A 266 5.45 -10.63 15.04
CA PHE A 266 5.79 -11.81 14.25
C PHE A 266 4.68 -12.04 13.22
N TRP A 267 5.04 -12.46 12.03
CA TRP A 267 4.08 -12.82 11.01
C TRP A 267 4.55 -14.01 10.19
N GLU A 268 3.59 -14.69 9.60
CA GLU A 268 3.79 -15.76 8.64
C GLU A 268 2.81 -15.59 7.50
N SER A 269 3.19 -16.06 6.32
CA SER A 269 2.36 -16.02 5.14
C SER A 269 2.57 -17.26 4.28
N LEU A 270 1.59 -17.59 3.45
CA LEU A 270 1.68 -18.75 2.57
C LEU A 270 0.92 -18.48 1.27
N VAL A 271 1.56 -18.78 0.14
CA VAL A 271 0.94 -18.76 -1.19
C VAL A 271 0.75 -20.17 -1.70
N TYR A 272 -0.48 -20.50 -2.07
CA TYR A 272 -0.81 -21.78 -2.70
C TYR A 272 -1.70 -21.56 -3.92
N SER A 273 -1.64 -22.49 -4.87
CA SER A 273 -2.38 -22.40 -6.13
C SER A 273 -2.86 -23.75 -6.63
N ASN A 274 -3.64 -23.70 -7.72
CA ASN A 274 -4.15 -24.82 -8.49
C ASN A 274 -5.02 -25.81 -7.68
N ARG A 275 -5.81 -25.29 -6.73
CA ARG A 275 -6.79 -26.04 -5.95
C ARG A 275 -7.75 -25.11 -5.23
N HIS A 276 -8.92 -25.62 -4.85
CA HIS A 276 -9.90 -24.90 -4.03
C HIS A 276 -9.33 -24.44 -2.67
N PRO A 277 -10.00 -23.51 -1.97
CA PRO A 277 -9.59 -23.10 -0.63
C PRO A 277 -9.36 -24.30 0.29
N ASP A 278 -8.16 -24.38 0.85
CA ASP A 278 -7.76 -25.50 1.70
C ASP A 278 -8.16 -25.21 3.15
N ILE A 279 -9.01 -26.06 3.74
CA ILE A 279 -9.53 -25.87 5.10
C ILE A 279 -8.37 -25.79 6.11
N ALA A 280 -7.25 -26.48 5.87
CA ALA A 280 -6.08 -26.38 6.73
C ALA A 280 -5.59 -24.92 6.84
N TYR A 281 -5.58 -24.19 5.73
CA TYR A 281 -5.15 -22.80 5.66
C TYR A 281 -6.26 -21.77 5.96
N LEU A 282 -7.51 -22.21 6.11
CA LEU A 282 -8.60 -21.38 6.63
C LEU A 282 -8.66 -21.35 8.16
N ASN A 283 -7.84 -22.16 8.85
CA ASN A 283 -7.73 -22.11 10.30
C ASN A 283 -7.01 -20.81 10.71
N PRO A 284 -7.71 -19.85 11.38
CA PRO A 284 -7.11 -18.58 11.79
C PRO A 284 -6.21 -18.72 13.03
N LEU A 285 -5.85 -19.94 13.43
CA LEU A 285 -4.91 -20.18 14.51
C LEU A 285 -4.15 -21.48 14.25
N SER A 286 -3.12 -21.37 13.42
CA SER A 286 -2.19 -22.46 13.10
C SER A 286 -0.82 -21.89 12.79
N PHE A 287 0.21 -22.73 12.79
CA PHE A 287 1.52 -22.37 12.27
C PHE A 287 1.64 -22.86 10.82
N LEU A 288 1.69 -21.94 9.87
CA LEU A 288 1.55 -22.21 8.43
C LEU A 288 2.64 -23.15 7.91
N LYS A 289 3.89 -22.98 8.33
CA LYS A 289 4.99 -23.86 7.90
C LYS A 289 4.77 -25.33 8.29
N SER A 290 4.24 -25.58 9.47
CA SER A 290 3.91 -26.95 9.90
C SER A 290 2.77 -27.56 9.10
N LEU A 291 1.76 -26.75 8.73
CA LEU A 291 0.68 -27.22 7.86
C LEU A 291 1.18 -27.51 6.45
N GLU A 292 2.07 -26.68 5.91
CA GLU A 292 2.70 -26.86 4.61
C GLU A 292 3.49 -28.19 4.54
N HIS A 293 4.30 -28.49 5.57
CA HIS A 293 4.96 -29.79 5.72
C HIS A 293 3.94 -30.96 5.77
N ALA A 294 2.87 -30.83 6.55
CA ALA A 294 1.82 -31.85 6.63
C ALA A 294 1.11 -32.05 5.26
N LEU A 295 1.06 -30.99 4.45
CA LEU A 295 0.53 -30.98 3.09
C LEU A 295 1.58 -31.26 2.01
N ARG A 296 2.75 -31.79 2.40
CA ARG A 296 3.81 -32.31 1.51
C ARG A 296 4.57 -31.25 0.72
N ASP A 297 4.87 -30.10 1.32
CA ASP A 297 5.83 -29.10 0.80
C ASP A 297 5.52 -28.61 -0.61
N ARG A 298 4.23 -28.39 -0.89
CA ARG A 298 3.76 -28.01 -2.23
C ARG A 298 3.67 -26.50 -2.44
N ASP A 299 3.77 -25.73 -1.37
CA ASP A 299 3.36 -24.33 -1.30
C ASP A 299 4.52 -23.42 -0.91
N ASN A 300 4.33 -22.12 -1.00
CA ASN A 300 5.38 -21.15 -0.69
C ASN A 300 5.11 -20.48 0.65
N SER A 301 5.86 -20.85 1.68
CA SER A 301 5.73 -20.32 3.04
C SER A 301 6.74 -19.20 3.30
N LEU A 302 6.31 -18.13 3.94
CA LEU A 302 7.13 -17.00 4.36
C LEU A 302 6.91 -16.76 5.86
N MET A 303 7.89 -16.19 6.53
CA MET A 303 7.73 -15.67 7.89
C MET A 303 8.61 -14.45 8.09
N GLY A 304 8.35 -13.69 9.16
CA GLY A 304 9.10 -12.49 9.39
C GLY A 304 8.75 -11.78 10.67
N MET A 305 9.37 -10.61 10.82
CA MET A 305 9.17 -9.73 11.96
C MET A 305 9.07 -8.27 11.51
N ASP A 306 8.25 -7.49 12.19
CA ASP A 306 8.22 -6.04 12.04
C ASP A 306 8.49 -5.37 13.38
N LEU A 307 9.13 -4.21 13.34
CA LEU A 307 9.44 -3.39 14.50
C LEU A 307 9.13 -1.93 14.18
N THR A 308 8.38 -1.28 15.06
CA THR A 308 8.23 0.18 15.10
C THR A 308 8.51 0.61 16.53
N VAL A 309 9.49 1.48 16.76
CA VAL A 309 9.82 1.94 18.12
C VAL A 309 9.96 3.46 18.14
N LYS A 310 9.56 4.06 19.26
CA LYS A 310 9.74 5.47 19.57
C LYS A 310 10.70 5.59 20.76
N PRO A 311 12.04 5.62 20.56
CA PRO A 311 12.98 5.68 21.68
C PRO A 311 12.84 6.97 22.47
N ILE A 312 12.57 8.08 21.77
CA ILE A 312 12.36 9.43 22.30
C ILE A 312 11.36 10.18 21.42
N ALA A 313 10.73 11.21 21.96
CA ALA A 313 9.86 12.09 21.17
C ALA A 313 10.63 12.70 19.98
N GLY A 314 10.04 12.62 18.80
CA GLY A 314 10.63 13.08 17.54
C GLY A 314 11.54 12.06 16.85
N LEU A 315 11.77 10.87 17.41
CA LEU A 315 12.49 9.79 16.72
C LEU A 315 11.60 8.55 16.61
N LEU A 316 11.30 8.15 15.36
CA LEU A 316 10.59 6.93 15.04
C LEU A 316 11.50 6.00 14.22
N VAL A 317 11.76 4.80 14.72
CA VAL A 317 12.51 3.77 14.00
C VAL A 317 11.54 2.70 13.53
N LYS A 318 11.65 2.31 12.27
CA LYS A 318 10.85 1.24 11.67
C LYS A 318 11.73 0.24 10.94
N GLY A 319 11.40 -1.03 10.98
CA GLY A 319 12.04 -2.02 10.13
C GLY A 319 11.27 -3.32 10.05
N SER A 320 11.42 -4.02 8.95
CA SER A 320 10.85 -5.35 8.74
C SER A 320 11.93 -6.31 8.29
N PHE A 321 11.72 -7.58 8.59
CA PHE A 321 12.53 -8.70 8.15
C PHE A 321 11.59 -9.79 7.61
N LEU A 322 11.94 -10.36 6.47
CA LEU A 322 11.25 -11.44 5.80
C LEU A 322 12.23 -12.57 5.54
N LEU A 323 11.73 -13.78 5.77
CA LEU A 323 12.39 -15.06 5.62
C LEU A 323 11.48 -15.99 4.81
N ASP A 324 11.98 -16.48 3.69
CA ASP A 324 11.29 -17.49 2.87
C ASP A 324 11.90 -18.87 3.16
N ASP A 325 13.16 -19.05 2.77
CA ASP A 325 13.98 -20.23 3.07
C ASP A 325 15.30 -19.80 3.72
N ILE A 326 15.79 -20.62 4.66
CA ILE A 326 17.12 -20.41 5.26
C ILE A 326 17.83 -21.71 5.60
N ARG A 327 19.10 -21.76 5.25
CA ARG A 327 20.07 -22.73 5.78
C ARG A 327 21.06 -21.98 6.65
N PHE A 328 20.94 -22.14 7.97
CA PHE A 328 21.74 -21.42 8.96
C PHE A 328 23.25 -21.55 8.73
N GLU A 329 23.73 -22.74 8.36
CA GLU A 329 25.15 -23.02 8.05
C GLU A 329 25.67 -22.28 6.80
N LYS A 330 24.77 -21.75 5.98
CA LYS A 330 25.06 -21.02 4.73
C LYS A 330 24.85 -19.51 4.88
N ILE A 331 24.45 -19.02 6.05
CA ILE A 331 24.34 -17.57 6.28
C ILE A 331 25.72 -16.92 6.07
N GLY A 332 25.77 -15.82 5.32
CA GLY A 332 27.00 -15.11 4.98
C GLY A 332 27.79 -15.73 3.81
N THR A 333 27.28 -16.81 3.20
CA THR A 333 27.78 -17.33 1.92
C THR A 333 26.90 -16.87 0.76
N ASP A 334 27.37 -17.03 -0.47
CA ASP A 334 26.60 -16.72 -1.69
C ASP A 334 25.53 -17.80 -2.01
N TYR A 335 25.10 -18.60 -1.03
CA TYR A 335 24.13 -19.67 -1.26
C TYR A 335 22.75 -19.12 -1.65
N TRP A 336 22.26 -19.55 -2.82
CA TRP A 336 21.00 -19.07 -3.41
C TRP A 336 19.76 -19.26 -2.52
N GLY A 337 19.75 -20.31 -1.70
CA GLY A 337 18.58 -20.72 -0.92
C GLY A 337 18.36 -19.89 0.35
N ASN A 338 19.23 -18.93 0.66
CA ASN A 338 19.01 -17.98 1.75
C ASN A 338 18.25 -16.75 1.22
N LYS A 339 16.94 -16.90 1.12
CA LYS A 339 16.04 -15.88 0.60
C LYS A 339 15.50 -15.01 1.73
N THR A 340 16.02 -13.80 1.82
CA THR A 340 15.63 -12.83 2.84
C THR A 340 15.41 -11.45 2.24
N ALA A 341 14.46 -10.70 2.81
CA ALA A 341 14.34 -9.28 2.57
C ALA A 341 14.30 -8.52 3.89
N TYR A 342 14.83 -7.31 3.93
CA TYR A 342 14.73 -6.45 5.10
C TYR A 342 14.76 -4.98 4.75
N ASN A 343 14.16 -4.16 5.61
CA ASN A 343 14.30 -2.72 5.59
C ASN A 343 14.50 -2.18 7.00
N LEU A 344 15.24 -1.09 7.11
CA LEU A 344 15.43 -0.33 8.34
C LEU A 344 15.45 1.16 8.00
N GLY A 345 14.60 1.92 8.68
CA GLY A 345 14.55 3.35 8.53
C GLY A 345 14.29 4.09 9.83
N ALA A 346 14.60 5.38 9.82
CA ALA A 346 14.36 6.29 10.92
C ALA A 346 13.76 7.60 10.40
N MET A 347 12.84 8.17 11.19
CA MET A 347 12.25 9.49 10.97
C MET A 347 12.54 10.39 12.16
N LEU A 348 13.15 11.54 11.88
CA LEU A 348 13.43 12.61 12.84
C LEU A 348 12.46 13.78 12.60
N SER A 349 11.67 14.12 13.62
CA SER A 349 10.74 15.25 13.65
C SER A 349 11.13 16.26 14.75
N ILE A 350 12.43 16.55 14.85
CA ILE A 350 13.02 17.43 15.88
C ILE A 350 12.99 18.91 15.49
N ILE A 351 13.00 19.20 14.19
CA ILE A 351 12.84 20.56 13.67
C ILE A 351 11.34 20.78 13.45
N PRO A 352 10.74 21.87 13.98
CA PRO A 352 9.32 22.13 13.81
C PRO A 352 8.90 22.04 12.34
N ASN A 353 7.82 21.32 12.09
CA ASN A 353 7.23 21.12 10.77
C ASN A 353 8.10 20.36 9.76
N ILE A 354 9.26 19.84 10.14
CA ILE A 354 10.16 19.10 9.24
C ILE A 354 10.31 17.65 9.72
N ASP A 355 10.03 16.72 8.81
CA ASP A 355 10.42 15.32 8.99
C ASP A 355 11.61 15.01 8.08
N LEU A 356 12.68 14.45 8.67
CA LEU A 356 13.80 13.87 7.94
C LEU A 356 13.73 12.36 8.05
N ILE A 357 13.65 11.67 6.93
CA ILE A 357 13.44 10.22 6.87
C ILE A 357 14.59 9.61 6.09
N ALA A 358 15.21 8.56 6.63
CA ALA A 358 16.16 7.74 5.91
C ALA A 358 15.73 6.28 6.01
N GLU A 359 15.79 5.53 4.90
CA GLU A 359 15.49 4.10 4.87
C GLU A 359 16.46 3.37 3.95
N TYR A 360 16.96 2.23 4.41
CA TYR A 360 17.67 1.24 3.60
C TYR A 360 16.81 -0.01 3.47
N ALA A 361 16.75 -0.57 2.27
CA ALA A 361 16.05 -1.82 2.00
C ALA A 361 16.90 -2.72 1.11
N ARG A 362 16.82 -4.03 1.35
CA ARG A 362 17.53 -5.05 0.58
C ARG A 362 16.66 -6.29 0.42
N VAL A 363 16.66 -6.84 -0.78
CA VAL A 363 15.98 -8.08 -1.15
C VAL A 363 17.01 -9.00 -1.81
N GLN A 364 17.26 -10.17 -1.21
CA GLN A 364 18.23 -11.13 -1.74
C GLN A 364 17.74 -11.80 -3.04
N PRO A 365 18.64 -12.40 -3.84
CA PRO A 365 18.28 -13.23 -4.99
C PRO A 365 17.18 -14.24 -4.70
N TYR A 366 16.30 -14.48 -5.68
CA TYR A 366 15.21 -15.46 -5.65
C TYR A 366 14.15 -15.24 -4.56
N THR A 367 14.23 -14.18 -3.76
CA THR A 367 13.14 -13.83 -2.84
C THR A 367 11.85 -13.61 -3.62
N TYR A 368 10.69 -13.96 -3.06
CA TYR A 368 9.37 -13.91 -3.70
C TYR A 368 9.14 -14.90 -4.85
N SER A 369 10.18 -15.57 -5.36
CA SER A 369 10.04 -16.58 -6.41
C SER A 369 9.91 -17.99 -5.84
N HIS A 370 9.32 -18.87 -6.63
CA HIS A 370 9.11 -20.26 -6.28
C HIS A 370 9.35 -21.15 -7.51
N PHE A 371 9.72 -22.42 -7.30
CA PHE A 371 9.98 -23.36 -8.39
C PHE A 371 8.73 -23.64 -9.24
N ASN A 372 7.55 -23.59 -8.61
CA ASN A 372 6.28 -23.42 -9.28
C ASN A 372 5.94 -21.92 -9.32
N GLN A 373 6.02 -21.30 -10.49
CA GLN A 373 5.77 -19.87 -10.70
C GLN A 373 4.39 -19.41 -10.19
N ASN A 374 3.36 -20.28 -10.24
CA ASN A 374 2.04 -19.93 -9.73
C ASN A 374 2.00 -19.76 -8.20
N ASN A 375 3.00 -20.28 -7.48
CA ASN A 375 3.20 -20.06 -6.04
C ASN A 375 4.19 -18.92 -5.73
N SER A 376 4.69 -18.16 -6.71
CA SER A 376 5.43 -16.92 -6.44
C SER A 376 4.55 -15.91 -5.69
N VAL A 377 5.16 -15.02 -4.91
CA VAL A 377 4.50 -14.05 -4.01
C VAL A 377 3.98 -12.83 -4.80
N VAL A 378 3.12 -13.11 -5.78
CA VAL A 378 2.59 -12.14 -6.74
C VAL A 378 1.09 -12.22 -6.89
N ASN A 379 0.48 -11.08 -7.22
CA ASN A 379 -0.89 -10.96 -7.67
C ASN A 379 -0.89 -10.26 -9.03
N ASP A 380 -1.38 -10.95 -10.06
CA ASP A 380 -1.35 -10.50 -11.45
C ASP A 380 0.07 -10.10 -11.93
N GLY A 381 1.08 -10.86 -11.50
CA GLY A 381 2.48 -10.64 -11.88
C GLY A 381 3.20 -9.56 -11.07
N PHE A 382 2.47 -8.77 -10.27
CA PHE A 382 3.06 -7.78 -9.36
C PHE A 382 3.36 -8.39 -7.99
N VAL A 383 4.55 -8.10 -7.44
CA VAL A 383 4.94 -8.53 -6.08
C VAL A 383 3.97 -7.95 -5.06
N VAL A 384 3.43 -8.80 -4.18
CA VAL A 384 2.46 -8.38 -3.16
C VAL A 384 3.14 -7.64 -2.00
N SER A 385 4.34 -8.05 -1.60
CA SER A 385 5.00 -7.61 -0.37
C SER A 385 5.82 -6.33 -0.50
N SER A 386 6.65 -6.20 -1.54
CA SER A 386 7.75 -5.22 -1.69
C SER A 386 7.62 -4.35 -2.94
N TYR A 387 8.25 -3.16 -2.93
CA TYR A 387 8.33 -2.26 -4.09
C TYR A 387 9.63 -2.40 -4.89
N ILE A 388 10.63 -3.09 -4.35
CA ILE A 388 11.86 -3.41 -5.09
C ILE A 388 11.90 -4.90 -5.42
N LEU A 389 12.48 -5.21 -6.57
CA LEU A 389 12.60 -6.57 -7.10
C LEU A 389 13.59 -7.41 -6.27
N PRO A 390 13.57 -8.74 -6.43
CA PRO A 390 14.64 -9.61 -5.96
C PRO A 390 16.02 -9.16 -6.46
N ASN A 391 17.07 -9.56 -5.73
CA ASN A 391 18.45 -9.15 -6.04
C ASN A 391 18.63 -7.62 -6.14
N SER A 392 18.08 -6.87 -5.18
CA SER A 392 18.10 -5.40 -5.20
C SER A 392 18.34 -4.78 -3.83
N GLU A 393 18.84 -3.55 -3.82
CA GLU A 393 18.82 -2.70 -2.63
C GLU A 393 18.52 -1.24 -2.97
N LYS A 394 17.87 -0.55 -2.03
CA LYS A 394 17.50 0.86 -2.16
C LYS A 394 17.93 1.63 -0.92
N TYR A 395 18.60 2.76 -1.15
CA TYR A 395 18.81 3.82 -0.18
C TYR A 395 17.81 4.93 -0.48
N SER A 396 17.15 5.46 0.54
CA SER A 396 16.16 6.53 0.37
C SER A 396 16.32 7.56 1.48
N PHE A 397 16.23 8.84 1.09
CA PHE A 397 16.20 9.97 1.99
C PHE A 397 15.05 10.89 1.60
N THR A 398 14.15 11.16 2.54
CA THR A 398 12.97 12.00 2.31
C THR A 398 12.93 13.13 3.32
N THR A 399 12.75 14.36 2.83
CA THR A 399 12.46 15.53 3.66
C THR A 399 11.02 15.95 3.42
N ARG A 400 10.23 16.12 4.49
CA ARG A 400 8.87 16.66 4.42
C ARG A 400 8.79 17.96 5.18
N TYR A 401 8.21 18.99 4.56
CA TYR A 401 7.89 20.25 5.21
C TYR A 401 6.37 20.47 5.29
N TRP A 402 5.86 20.52 6.51
CA TRP A 402 4.44 20.68 6.85
C TRP A 402 4.07 22.15 7.04
N TRP A 403 3.55 22.79 6.00
CA TRP A 403 3.14 24.19 6.02
C TRP A 403 1.72 24.43 6.60
N GLY A 404 1.12 23.41 7.23
CA GLY A 404 -0.24 23.43 7.79
C GLY A 404 -1.34 23.05 6.79
N GLY A 405 -0.97 22.47 5.65
CA GLY A 405 -1.87 21.77 4.73
C GLY A 405 -1.77 20.25 4.88
N ARG A 406 -2.71 19.50 4.27
CA ARG A 406 -2.70 18.03 4.27
C ARG A 406 -1.57 17.43 3.43
N TYR A 407 -1.05 18.19 2.47
CA TYR A 407 0.06 17.79 1.60
C TYR A 407 1.32 18.57 1.99
N PRO A 408 2.35 17.92 2.54
CA PRO A 408 3.63 18.57 2.77
C PRO A 408 4.33 18.86 1.44
N ILE A 409 5.33 19.73 1.47
CA ILE A 409 6.34 19.76 0.41
C ILE A 409 7.29 18.59 0.71
N GLU A 410 7.35 17.61 -0.18
CA GLU A 410 8.17 16.41 -0.01
C GLU A 410 9.27 16.37 -1.07
N LEU A 411 10.50 16.20 -0.62
CA LEU A 411 11.67 15.92 -1.44
C LEU A 411 12.14 14.49 -1.14
N GLU A 412 12.21 13.62 -2.14
CA GLU A 412 12.79 12.27 -2.05
C GLU A 412 14.05 12.18 -2.92
N LEU A 413 15.13 11.68 -2.33
CA LEU A 413 16.31 11.20 -3.02
C LEU A 413 16.39 9.69 -2.84
N SER A 414 16.66 8.95 -3.91
CA SER A 414 16.93 7.52 -3.79
C SER A 414 18.00 7.02 -4.75
N TYR A 415 18.65 5.94 -4.32
CA TYR A 415 19.61 5.20 -5.14
C TYR A 415 19.28 3.71 -5.02
N LEU A 416 18.91 3.10 -6.15
CA LEU A 416 18.52 1.69 -6.27
C LEU A 416 19.56 0.98 -7.12
N ARG A 417 20.00 -0.19 -6.66
CA ARG A 417 20.79 -1.14 -7.44
C ARG A 417 19.99 -2.41 -7.64
N HIS A 418 20.01 -2.95 -8.85
CA HIS A 418 19.33 -4.19 -9.22
C HIS A 418 20.28 -5.07 -10.02
N GLY A 419 20.46 -6.33 -9.62
CA GLY A 419 21.15 -7.31 -10.43
C GLY A 419 20.14 -8.10 -11.27
N ASP A 420 19.95 -7.69 -12.52
CA ASP A 420 19.00 -8.35 -13.41
C ASP A 420 19.58 -9.67 -13.96
N ASN A 421 18.68 -10.58 -14.29
CA ASN A 421 19.00 -11.78 -15.03
C ASN A 421 19.65 -11.46 -16.39
N ILE A 422 20.44 -12.39 -16.91
CA ILE A 422 21.06 -12.23 -18.22
C ILE A 422 20.16 -12.90 -19.26
N TYR A 423 19.68 -12.11 -20.21
CA TYR A 423 18.88 -12.58 -21.34
C TYR A 423 19.66 -12.44 -22.66
N SER A 424 19.29 -13.25 -23.65
CA SER A 424 19.76 -13.08 -25.03
C SER A 424 19.13 -11.87 -25.69
N GLU A 425 19.65 -11.47 -26.85
CA GLU A 425 19.03 -10.42 -27.69
C GLU A 425 17.59 -10.77 -28.11
N THR A 426 17.22 -12.06 -28.12
CA THR A 426 15.86 -12.54 -28.43
C THR A 426 14.97 -12.67 -27.18
N GLY A 427 15.46 -12.29 -26.00
CA GLY A 427 14.73 -12.34 -24.72
C GLY A 427 14.76 -13.71 -24.02
N GLU A 428 15.58 -14.65 -24.47
CA GLU A 428 15.71 -15.96 -23.83
C GLU A 428 16.58 -15.84 -22.56
N LEU A 429 16.14 -16.42 -21.44
CA LEU A 429 16.88 -16.42 -20.18
C LEU A 429 18.16 -17.28 -20.28
N ILE A 430 19.32 -16.63 -20.41
CA ILE A 430 20.64 -17.27 -20.46
C ILE A 430 21.12 -17.64 -19.06
N ARG A 431 21.02 -16.69 -18.10
CA ARG A 431 21.49 -16.90 -16.73
C ARG A 431 20.52 -16.28 -15.73
N ASN A 432 19.92 -17.14 -14.92
CA ASN A 432 19.11 -16.71 -13.78
C ASN A 432 20.02 -16.46 -12.58
N VAL A 433 20.07 -15.23 -12.10
CA VAL A 433 20.74 -14.80 -10.86
C VAL A 433 19.73 -14.41 -9.78
N GLY A 434 18.46 -14.76 -9.99
CA GLY A 434 17.39 -14.51 -9.04
C GLY A 434 16.94 -13.05 -8.97
N GLY A 435 17.09 -12.27 -10.06
CA GLY A 435 16.62 -10.89 -10.15
C GLY A 435 15.11 -10.76 -10.43
N ASN A 436 14.48 -11.79 -10.99
CA ASN A 436 13.06 -11.77 -11.38
C ASN A 436 12.23 -12.71 -10.50
N HIS A 437 11.18 -12.18 -9.85
CA HIS A 437 10.27 -12.93 -8.97
C HIS A 437 9.40 -13.97 -9.70
N LEU A 438 9.29 -13.88 -11.03
CA LEU A 438 8.63 -14.88 -11.87
C LEU A 438 9.57 -16.00 -12.34
N GLU A 439 10.88 -15.88 -12.08
CA GLU A 439 11.89 -16.86 -12.50
C GLU A 439 12.49 -17.60 -11.30
N GLY A 440 11.93 -18.76 -10.97
CA GLY A 440 12.39 -19.62 -9.89
C GLY A 440 13.76 -20.26 -10.12
N PHE A 441 14.38 -20.76 -9.05
CA PHE A 441 15.63 -21.53 -9.12
C PHE A 441 15.41 -22.88 -9.82
N ARG A 442 16.29 -23.25 -10.76
CA ARG A 442 16.29 -24.52 -11.50
C ARG A 442 17.52 -25.34 -11.14
N PHE A 443 17.34 -26.45 -10.44
CA PHE A 443 18.42 -27.25 -9.85
C PHE A 443 19.50 -27.74 -10.83
N ASP A 444 19.11 -28.11 -12.05
CA ASP A 444 20.03 -28.67 -13.04
C ASP A 444 20.69 -27.60 -13.93
N VAL A 445 20.31 -26.33 -13.77
CA VAL A 445 20.71 -25.23 -14.67
C VAL A 445 21.40 -24.09 -13.94
N ASN A 446 20.96 -23.78 -12.71
CA ASN A 446 21.42 -22.61 -11.99
C ASN A 446 22.57 -22.93 -11.03
N SER A 447 23.51 -21.98 -10.91
CA SER A 447 24.58 -22.05 -9.92
C SER A 447 24.00 -22.03 -8.51
N GLN A 448 24.50 -22.90 -7.62
CA GLN A 448 24.11 -22.84 -6.21
C GLN A 448 24.71 -21.64 -5.47
N GLU A 449 25.70 -20.98 -6.07
CA GLU A 449 26.31 -19.76 -5.57
C GLU A 449 25.90 -18.59 -6.47
N VAL A 450 25.25 -17.59 -5.87
CA VAL A 450 24.78 -16.37 -6.50
C VAL A 450 25.18 -15.20 -5.61
N LYS A 451 26.15 -14.42 -6.10
CA LYS A 451 26.59 -13.22 -5.41
C LYS A 451 25.47 -12.17 -5.45
N PHE A 452 25.29 -11.43 -4.37
CA PHE A 452 24.36 -10.30 -4.35
C PHE A 452 24.73 -9.26 -5.41
N LEU A 453 23.72 -8.79 -6.17
CA LEU A 453 23.85 -7.91 -7.34
C LEU A 453 24.66 -8.50 -8.51
N ASP A 454 24.73 -9.83 -8.63
CA ASP A 454 25.24 -10.50 -9.84
C ASP A 454 24.28 -10.32 -11.01
N GLY A 455 24.72 -10.69 -12.21
CA GLY A 455 24.00 -10.49 -13.47
C GLY A 455 24.31 -9.15 -14.12
N ASN A 456 23.31 -8.57 -14.77
CA ASN A 456 23.40 -7.23 -15.35
C ASN A 456 23.07 -6.21 -14.27
N LEU A 457 24.10 -5.52 -13.75
CA LEU A 457 23.89 -4.50 -12.73
C LEU A 457 23.26 -3.24 -13.35
N GLU A 458 22.10 -2.88 -12.82
CA GLU A 458 21.39 -1.65 -13.14
C GLU A 458 21.41 -0.70 -11.94
N GLU A 459 21.75 0.56 -12.20
CA GLU A 459 21.85 1.59 -11.17
C GLU A 459 20.90 2.74 -11.49
N TYR A 460 20.07 3.09 -10.52
CA TYR A 460 19.07 4.14 -10.63
C TYR A 460 19.30 5.18 -9.55
N PHE A 461 19.57 6.42 -9.94
CA PHE A 461 19.46 7.57 -9.04
C PHE A 461 18.17 8.30 -9.34
N SER A 462 17.37 8.59 -8.31
CA SER A 462 16.14 9.37 -8.46
C SER A 462 16.08 10.57 -7.52
N PHE A 463 15.59 11.67 -8.07
CA PHE A 463 15.18 12.87 -7.36
C PHE A 463 13.69 13.07 -7.60
N ALA A 464 12.88 13.23 -6.57
CA ALA A 464 11.47 13.54 -6.70
C ALA A 464 11.06 14.69 -5.77
N LEU A 465 10.20 15.57 -6.28
CA LEU A 465 9.60 16.67 -5.54
C LEU A 465 8.08 16.58 -5.68
N SER A 466 7.35 16.61 -4.57
CA SER A 466 5.90 16.59 -4.58
C SER A 466 5.32 17.59 -3.59
N SER A 467 4.12 18.11 -3.89
CA SER A 467 3.34 18.95 -2.98
C SER A 467 1.91 19.03 -3.47
N GLY A 468 1.03 19.58 -2.63
CA GLY A 468 -0.33 19.87 -3.02
C GLY A 468 -0.97 20.95 -2.17
N VAL A 469 -2.13 21.42 -2.63
CA VAL A 469 -2.97 22.37 -1.93
C VAL A 469 -4.42 21.96 -2.07
N GLU A 470 -5.15 22.04 -0.97
CA GLU A 470 -6.60 21.98 -0.96
C GLU A 470 -7.12 23.41 -1.19
N LEU A 471 -7.66 23.68 -2.38
CA LEU A 471 -8.11 25.00 -2.82
C LEU A 471 -9.41 25.41 -2.11
N SER A 472 -10.30 24.44 -1.97
CA SER A 472 -11.50 24.46 -1.14
C SER A 472 -11.77 23.02 -0.70
N ARG A 473 -12.62 22.80 0.32
CA ARG A 473 -12.82 21.46 0.89
C ARG A 473 -13.19 20.44 -0.19
N GLY A 474 -12.38 19.39 -0.32
CA GLY A 474 -12.54 18.34 -1.34
C GLY A 474 -11.80 18.63 -2.66
N PHE A 475 -11.55 19.88 -3.04
CA PHE A 475 -10.82 20.24 -4.27
C PHE A 475 -9.32 20.35 -4.01
N ASN A 476 -8.57 19.37 -4.53
CA ASN A 476 -7.14 19.24 -4.30
C ASN A 476 -6.36 19.38 -5.60
N LEU A 477 -5.35 20.24 -5.62
CA LEU A 477 -4.35 20.31 -6.67
C LEU A 477 -3.04 19.69 -6.14
N GLN A 478 -2.49 18.73 -6.87
CA GLN A 478 -1.25 18.05 -6.54
C GLN A 478 -0.26 18.14 -7.70
N LEU A 479 1.00 18.35 -7.36
CA LEU A 479 2.10 18.44 -8.30
C LEU A 479 3.17 17.44 -7.90
N TYR A 480 3.74 16.78 -8.90
CA TYR A 480 4.80 15.82 -8.74
C TYR A 480 5.80 15.99 -9.88
N TYR A 481 7.07 16.04 -9.54
CA TYR A 481 8.19 16.01 -10.47
C TYR A 481 9.13 14.89 -10.05
N ARG A 482 9.66 14.15 -11.03
CA ARG A 482 10.69 13.14 -10.81
C ARG A 482 11.73 13.23 -11.93
N PHE A 483 12.98 13.15 -11.53
CA PHE A 483 14.11 12.84 -12.40
C PHE A 483 14.63 11.46 -12.03
N ILE A 484 14.93 10.63 -13.03
CA ILE A 484 15.61 9.34 -12.86
C ILE A 484 16.83 9.35 -13.78
N ASN A 485 17.99 8.97 -13.24
CA ASN A 485 19.16 8.61 -14.03
C ASN A 485 19.37 7.10 -13.95
N THR A 486 19.30 6.44 -15.10
CA THR A 486 19.55 5.00 -15.25
C THR A 486 20.84 4.83 -16.05
N ASN A 487 21.90 4.29 -15.44
CA ASN A 487 23.18 4.03 -16.12
C ASN A 487 23.70 5.21 -17.00
N ASN A 488 23.56 6.46 -16.52
CA ASN A 488 23.90 7.72 -17.19
C ASN A 488 22.89 8.27 -18.22
N SER A 489 21.74 7.64 -18.41
CA SER A 489 20.61 8.22 -19.16
C SER A 489 19.62 8.89 -18.20
N GLY A 490 19.36 10.18 -18.40
CA GLY A 490 18.44 10.95 -17.56
C GLY A 490 17.06 11.10 -18.19
N GLU A 491 16.02 10.87 -17.40
CA GLU A 491 14.62 11.05 -17.80
C GLU A 491 13.87 11.94 -16.80
N HIS A 492 13.06 12.85 -17.31
CA HIS A 492 12.17 13.69 -16.51
C HIS A 492 10.72 13.24 -16.61
N PHE A 493 10.00 13.39 -15.50
CA PHE A 493 8.58 13.13 -15.42
C PHE A 493 7.89 14.21 -14.58
N ILE A 494 6.80 14.75 -15.09
CA ILE A 494 5.94 15.73 -14.42
C ILE A 494 4.52 15.18 -14.37
N ARG A 495 3.84 15.39 -13.26
CA ARG A 495 2.43 15.11 -13.08
C ARG A 495 1.74 16.25 -12.35
N ALA A 496 0.57 16.63 -12.84
CA ALA A 496 -0.33 17.58 -12.21
C ALA A 496 -1.72 16.96 -12.12
N MET A 497 -2.27 16.85 -10.91
CA MET A 497 -3.58 16.25 -10.67
C MET A 497 -4.48 17.26 -9.97
N LEU A 498 -5.64 17.51 -10.57
CA LEU A 498 -6.77 18.15 -9.90
C LEU A 498 -7.78 17.07 -9.54
N ARG A 499 -8.13 16.93 -8.27
CA ARG A 499 -9.10 15.92 -7.82
C ARG A 499 -10.10 16.45 -6.82
N PHE A 500 -11.32 15.92 -6.89
CA PHE A 500 -12.33 16.02 -5.88
C PHE A 500 -12.27 14.76 -5.00
N ASP A 501 -11.84 14.93 -3.75
CA ASP A 501 -11.51 13.89 -2.77
C ASP A 501 -10.32 12.98 -3.19
N GLU A 502 -9.75 12.23 -2.25
CA GLU A 502 -8.66 11.27 -2.48
C GLU A 502 -9.22 9.89 -2.79
N PHE A 503 -8.75 9.23 -3.86
CA PHE A 503 -9.21 7.89 -4.27
C PHE A 503 -8.25 7.18 -5.24
#